data_AF-A0A924Y0L1-F1
#
_entry.id   AF-A0A924Y0L1-F1
#
_cell.length_a   1.000
_cell.length_b   1.000
_cell.length_c   1.000
_cell.angle_alpha   90.00
_cell.angle_beta   90.00
_cell.angle_gamma   90.00
#
_symmetry.space_group_name_H-M   'P 1'
#
loop_
_entity.id
_entity.type
_entity.pdbx_description
1 polymer ?
#
loop_
_entity_poly.entity_id
_entity_poly.type
_entity_poly.pdbx_seq_one_letter_code
_entity_poly.pdbx_strand_id
1 'polypeptide(L)'
;LVSFKAPGYAADGYIDRRTGTYRLTTTEEGAVAAMNDLHKGRHSGAVWSKVVDISAIFLVIISLTGLGLVFFLKRLRVAALITVCGGIALTLLLIRFFVP
;
A
#
# COMPACT_ATOMS: atom_id res chain seq x y z
N LEU A 1 17.52 -21.33 7.07
CA LEU A 1 16.21 -20.68 7.20
C LEU A 1 15.61 -20.60 5.81
N VAL A 2 14.43 -21.17 5.62
CA VAL A 2 13.65 -21.06 4.39
C VAL A 2 12.39 -20.28 4.75
N SER A 3 12.10 -19.21 4.03
CA SER A 3 10.94 -18.34 4.30
C SER A 3 10.03 -18.33 3.09
N PHE A 4 8.73 -18.54 3.32
CA PHE A 4 7.67 -18.39 2.34
C PHE A 4 6.74 -17.29 2.82
N LYS A 5 6.41 -16.35 1.92
CA LYS A 5 5.49 -15.24 2.20
C LYS A 5 4.40 -15.22 1.13
N ALA A 6 3.17 -15.06 1.58
CA ALA A 6 1.98 -14.86 0.76
C ALA A 6 1.11 -13.77 1.45
N PRO A 7 0.08 -13.23 0.78
CA PRO A 7 -0.72 -12.18 1.38
C PRO A 7 -1.38 -12.64 2.68
N GLY A 8 -1.07 -11.97 3.79
CA GLY A 8 -1.58 -12.33 5.13
C GLY A 8 -1.06 -13.68 5.68
N TYR A 9 -0.02 -14.26 5.08
CA TYR A 9 0.54 -15.55 5.46
C TYR A 9 2.07 -15.58 5.38
N ALA A 10 2.70 -16.16 6.39
CA ALA A 10 4.13 -16.46 6.35
C ALA A 10 4.43 -17.84 6.93
N ALA A 11 5.39 -18.56 6.33
CA ALA A 11 5.92 -19.79 6.87
C ALA A 11 7.45 -19.74 6.88
N ASP A 12 8.04 -19.88 8.06
CA ASP A 12 9.47 -19.84 8.30
C ASP A 12 9.95 -21.20 8.82
N GLY A 13 10.81 -21.86 8.04
CA GLY A 13 11.40 -23.16 8.34
C GLY A 13 12.88 -23.04 8.71
N TYR A 14 13.26 -23.54 9.88
CA TYR A 14 14.64 -23.65 10.33
C TYR A 14 15.05 -25.13 10.40
N ILE A 15 16.23 -25.47 9.86
CA ILE A 15 16.77 -26.83 9.88
C ILE A 15 18.15 -26.78 10.53
N ASP A 16 18.34 -27.54 11.60
CA ASP A 16 19.66 -27.80 12.17
C ASP A 16 20.29 -28.99 11.46
N ARG A 17 21.31 -28.71 10.64
CA ARG A 17 22.02 -29.71 9.84
C ARG A 17 22.87 -30.67 10.68
N ARG A 18 23.19 -30.35 11.94
CA ARG A 18 24.02 -31.19 12.81
C ARG A 18 23.21 -32.26 13.53
N THR A 19 22.00 -31.91 13.94
CA THR A 19 21.09 -32.79 14.67
C THR A 19 20.01 -33.41 13.77
N GLY A 20 19.83 -32.88 12.56
CA GLY A 20 18.77 -33.29 11.64
C GLY A 20 17.37 -32.80 12.04
N THR A 21 17.28 -31.98 13.09
CA THR A 21 15.99 -31.46 13.59
C THR A 21 15.54 -30.25 12.78
N TYR A 22 14.23 -30.04 12.71
CA TYR A 22 13.64 -28.87 12.07
C TYR A 22 12.59 -28.20 12.96
N ARG A 23 12.38 -26.90 12.74
CA ARG A 23 11.32 -26.09 13.34
C ARG A 23 10.58 -25.36 12.22
N LEU A 24 9.26 -25.47 12.20
CA LEU A 24 8.39 -24.72 11.31
C LEU A 24 7.58 -23.71 12.14
N THR A 25 7.52 -22.47 11.68
CA THR A 25 6.68 -21.43 12.28
C THR A 25 5.80 -20.83 11.21
N THR A 26 4.49 -20.95 11.41
CA THR A 26 3.49 -20.39 10.51
C THR A 26 2.82 -19.21 11.19
N THR A 27 2.68 -18.11 10.46
CA THR A 27 2.01 -16.88 10.91
C THR A 27 0.85 -16.60 9.98
N GLU A 28 -0.36 -16.56 10.53
CA GLU A 28 -1.56 -16.13 9.81
C GLU A 28 -2.01 -14.80 10.40
N GLU A 29 -1.95 -13.75 9.58
CA GLU A 29 -2.26 -12.37 10.00
C GLU A 29 -3.71 -11.98 9.71
N GLY A 30 -4.49 -12.90 9.14
CA GLY A 30 -5.92 -12.75 8.89
C GLY A 30 -6.26 -11.88 7.67
N ALA A 31 -7.56 -11.66 7.48
CA ALA A 31 -8.10 -11.03 6.27
C ALA A 31 -7.64 -9.57 6.09
N VAL A 32 -7.51 -8.80 7.19
CA VAL A 32 -7.10 -7.39 7.13
C VAL A 32 -5.66 -7.26 6.63
N ALA A 33 -4.75 -8.11 7.13
CA ALA A 33 -3.37 -8.14 6.67
C ALA A 33 -3.28 -8.59 5.21
N ALA A 34 -4.04 -9.61 4.82
CA ALA A 34 -4.10 -10.06 3.42
C ALA A 34 -4.60 -8.95 2.48
N MET A 35 -5.64 -8.21 2.86
CA MET A 35 -6.12 -7.05 2.10
C MET A 35 -5.06 -5.94 2.00
N ASN A 36 -4.34 -5.66 3.08
CA ASN A 36 -3.26 -4.67 3.09
C ASN A 36 -2.11 -5.09 2.17
N ASP A 37 -1.72 -6.38 2.18
CA ASP A 37 -0.69 -6.93 1.31
C ASP A 37 -1.11 -6.84 -0.16
N LEU A 38 -2.34 -7.25 -0.48
CA LEU A 38 -2.89 -7.14 -1.83
C LEU A 38 -2.98 -5.68 -2.29
N HIS A 39 -3.46 -4.77 -1.43
CA HIS A 39 -3.55 -3.34 -1.77
C HIS A 39 -2.18 -2.74 -2.09
N LYS A 40 -1.14 -3.14 -1.34
CA LYS A 40 0.23 -2.68 -1.55
C LYS A 40 0.98 -3.46 -2.65
N GLY A 41 0.35 -4.49 -3.24
CA GLY A 41 1.03 -5.41 -4.16
C GLY A 41 2.16 -6.22 -3.52
N ARG A 42 2.17 -6.33 -2.18
CA ARG A 42 3.20 -7.01 -1.40
C ARG A 42 2.89 -8.51 -1.33
N HIS A 43 3.91 -9.35 -1.54
CA HIS A 43 3.79 -10.82 -1.43
C HIS A 43 2.68 -11.46 -2.29
N SER A 44 2.12 -10.73 -3.27
CA SER A 44 0.95 -11.13 -4.07
C SER A 44 1.29 -11.67 -5.47
N GLY A 45 2.58 -11.83 -5.77
CA GLY A 45 3.07 -12.29 -7.07
C GLY A 45 3.08 -11.21 -8.17
N ALA A 46 3.78 -11.51 -9.26
CA ALA A 46 4.05 -10.54 -10.34
C ALA A 46 2.78 -10.12 -11.11
N VAL A 47 1.81 -11.03 -11.27
CA VAL A 47 0.57 -10.73 -12.00
C VAL A 47 -0.24 -9.67 -11.27
N TRP A 48 -0.42 -9.82 -9.96
CA TRP A 48 -1.17 -8.87 -9.15
C TRP A 48 -0.47 -7.50 -9.07
N SER A 49 0.86 -7.49 -8.93
CA SER A 49 1.64 -6.24 -8.96
C SER A 49 1.38 -5.45 -10.24
N LYS A 50 1.31 -6.12 -11.40
CA LYS A 50 0.99 -5.46 -12.68
C LYS A 50 -0.43 -4.89 -12.72
N VAL A 51 -1.41 -5.54 -12.09
CA VAL A 51 -2.79 -5.01 -11.98
C VAL A 51 -2.79 -3.70 -11.19
N VAL A 52 -2.03 -3.64 -10.10
CA VAL A 52 -1.86 -2.42 -9.29
C VAL A 52 -1.19 -1.32 -10.12
N ASP A 53 -0.10 -1.64 -10.84
CA ASP A 53 0.63 -0.67 -11.66
C ASP A 53 -0.24 -0.06 -12.77
N ILE A 54 -1.01 -0.89 -13.50
CA ILE A 54 -1.91 -0.43 -14.56
C ILE A 54 -3.00 0.48 -13.97
N SER A 55 -3.57 0.09 -12.84
CA SER A 55 -4.59 0.88 -12.13
C SER A 55 -4.02 2.23 -11.67
N ALA A 56 -2.78 2.24 -11.17
CA ALA A 56 -2.09 3.46 -10.77
C ALA A 56 -1.87 4.41 -11.96
N ILE A 57 -1.42 3.91 -13.11
CA ILE A 57 -1.27 4.71 -14.34
C ILE A 57 -2.59 5.33 -14.75
N PHE A 58 -3.67 4.55 -14.75
CA PHE A 58 -5.01 5.05 -15.09
C PHE A 58 -5.48 6.16 -14.15
N LEU A 59 -5.33 5.98 -12.84
CA LEU A 59 -5.67 6.99 -11.84
C LEU A 59 -4.82 8.27 -11.97
N VAL A 60 -3.53 8.13 -12.29
CA VAL A 60 -2.64 9.28 -12.55
C VAL A 60 -3.16 10.10 -13.73
N ILE A 61 -3.55 9.46 -14.84
CA ILE A 61 -4.09 10.16 -16.02
C ILE A 61 -5.34 10.96 -15.65
N ILE A 62 -6.27 10.34 -14.91
CA ILE A 62 -7.49 11.02 -14.43
C ILE A 62 -7.14 12.20 -13.52
N SER A 63 -6.23 11.99 -12.56
CA SER A 63 -5.80 13.02 -11.62
C SER A 63 -5.14 14.20 -12.32
N LEU A 64 -4.26 13.96 -13.30
CA LEU A 64 -3.62 15.01 -14.09
C LEU A 64 -4.62 15.81 -14.91
N THR A 65 -5.61 15.13 -15.49
CA THR A 65 -6.69 15.77 -16.25
C THR A 65 -7.52 16.69 -15.33
N GLY A 66 -7.91 16.19 -14.16
CA GLY A 66 -8.63 16.99 -13.14
C GLY A 66 -7.82 18.18 -12.64
N LEU A 67 -6.51 17.98 -12.40
CA LEU A 67 -5.61 19.05 -11.99
C LEU A 67 -5.50 20.14 -13.07
N GLY A 68 -5.38 19.76 -14.35
CA GLY A 68 -5.38 20.70 -15.46
C GLY A 68 -6.65 21.55 -15.53
N LEU A 69 -7.82 20.93 -15.33
CA LEU A 69 -9.12 21.62 -15.29
C LEU A 69 -9.22 22.67 -14.18
N VAL A 70 -8.69 22.36 -12.98
CA VAL A 70 -8.66 23.30 -11.85
C VAL A 70 -7.88 24.56 -12.19
N PHE A 71 -6.73 24.43 -12.87
CA PHE A 71 -5.96 25.59 -13.30
C PHE A 71 -6.59 26.31 -14.48
N PHE A 72 -7.28 25.62 -15.39
CA PHE A 72 -7.98 26.28 -16.49
C PHE A 72 -9.17 27.13 -16.01
N LEU A 73 -9.98 26.61 -15.09
CA LEU A 73 -11.17 27.28 -14.57
C LEU A 73 -10.80 28.24 -13.42
N LYS A 74 -10.56 29.51 -13.75
CA LYS A 74 -10.23 30.58 -12.77
C LYS A 74 -11.17 30.63 -11.56
N ARG A 75 -12.46 30.35 -11.75
CA ARG A 75 -13.49 30.34 -10.70
C ARG A 75 -13.26 29.26 -9.63
N LEU A 76 -12.64 28.13 -10.00
CA LEU A 76 -12.45 26.98 -9.11
C LEU A 76 -11.08 27.00 -8.40
N ARG A 77 -10.13 27.83 -8.85
CA ARG A 77 -8.74 27.83 -8.36
C ARG A 77 -8.64 28.04 -6.86
N VAL A 78 -9.32 29.05 -6.31
CA VAL A 78 -9.24 29.37 -4.87
C VAL A 78 -9.83 28.23 -4.04
N ALA A 79 -11.02 27.74 -4.41
CA ALA A 79 -11.65 26.61 -3.73
C ALA A 79 -10.76 25.36 -3.76
N ALA A 80 -10.16 25.05 -4.91
CA ALA A 80 -9.26 23.91 -5.05
C ALA A 80 -7.98 24.05 -4.21
N LEU A 81 -7.36 25.23 -4.19
CA LEU A 81 -6.18 25.51 -3.35
C LEU A 81 -6.52 25.36 -1.86
N ILE A 82 -7.67 25.86 -1.42
CA ILE A 82 -8.15 25.69 -0.05
C ILE A 82 -8.31 24.20 0.27
N THR A 83 -8.95 23.43 -0.62
CA THR A 83 -9.13 21.98 -0.42
C THR A 83 -7.79 21.23 -0.36
N VAL A 84 -6.83 21.56 -1.22
CA VAL A 84 -5.49 20.94 -1.22
C VAL A 84 -4.74 21.27 0.08
N CYS A 85 -4.66 22.55 0.45
CA CYS A 85 -3.99 22.97 1.68
C CYS A 85 -4.66 22.38 2.92
N GLY A 86 -6.00 22.36 2.96
CA GLY A 86 -6.77 21.76 4.03
C GLY A 86 -6.52 20.26 4.16
N GLY A 87 -6.49 19.53 3.04
CA GLY A 87 -6.17 18.10 3.02
C GLY A 87 -4.75 17.79 3.50
N ILE A 88 -3.76 18.58 3.08
CA ILE A 88 -2.37 18.45 3.54
C ILE A 88 -2.28 18.73 5.04
N ALA A 89 -2.86 19.84 5.51
CA ALA A 89 -2.84 20.21 6.92
C ALA A 89 -3.52 19.14 7.79
N LEU A 90 -4.69 18.64 7.38
CA LEU A 90 -5.38 17.55 8.08
C LEU A 90 -4.52 16.29 8.15
N THR A 91 -3.89 15.90 7.04
CA THR A 91 -3.03 14.70 7.00
C THR A 91 -1.82 14.85 7.93
N LEU A 92 -1.15 16.01 7.91
CA LEU A 92 -0.02 16.28 8.81
C LEU A 92 -0.43 16.28 10.28
N LEU A 93 -1.61 16.83 10.61
CA LEU A 93 -2.15 16.78 11.96
C LEU A 93 -2.43 15.34 12.39
N LEU A 94 -3.08 14.54 11.55
CA LEU A 94 -3.34 13.12 11.85
C LEU A 94 -2.03 12.36 12.09
N ILE A 95 -1.01 12.56 11.25
CA ILE A 95 0.31 11.95 11.44
C ILE A 95 0.91 12.39 12.79
N ARG A 96 0.91 13.69 13.08
CA ARG A 96 1.52 14.24 14.30
C ARG A 96 0.88 13.75 15.60
N PHE A 97 -0.42 13.44 15.59
CA PHE A 97 -1.16 13.04 16.79
C PHE A 97 -1.32 11.53 16.95
N PHE A 98 -1.44 10.76 15.86
CA PHE A 98 -1.77 9.33 15.92
C PHE A 98 -0.60 8.39 15.60
N VAL A 99 0.44 8.87 14.92
CA VAL A 99 1.64 8.06 14.67
C VAL A 99 2.60 8.26 15.84
N PRO A 100 2.97 7.19 16.58
CA PRO A 100 3.91 7.27 17.69
C PRO A 100 5.34 7.62 17.25
#